data_AF-A0A384HQH3-F1
#
_entry.id   AF-A0A384HQH3-F1
#
_cell.length_a   1.000
_cell.length_b   1.000
_cell.length_c   1.000
_cell.angle_alpha   90.00
_cell.angle_beta   90.00
_cell.angle_gamma   90.00
#
_symmetry.space_group_name_H-M   'P 1'
#
loop_
_entity.id
_entity.type
_entity.pdbx_description
1 polymer ?
#
loop_
_entity_poly.entity_id
_entity_poly.type
_entity_poly.pdbx_seq_one_letter_code
_entity_poly.pdbx_strand_id
1 'polypeptide(L)'
;MTLTDLNTGFRDDEQRRRVQKVIHDRLADDRDPQECRFLMRFWWQLLMSYQEVSMDELSRNVGKPKLDVIEVLIGALRSSHAEIDAWIATTERNFPVIEDRGFAAAQDNDG
;
A
#
# COMPACT_ATOMS: atom_id res chain seq x y z
N MET A 1 2.20 17.52 8.13
CA MET A 1 0.94 16.75 8.33
C MET A 1 1.30 15.52 9.14
N THR A 2 0.71 15.32 10.33
CA THR A 2 0.98 14.13 11.15
C THR A 2 0.21 12.94 10.60
N LEU A 3 0.71 11.72 10.76
CA LEU A 3 0.06 10.51 10.24
C LEU A 3 -0.27 9.50 11.36
N THR A 4 -0.38 9.98 12.60
CA THR A 4 -0.61 9.18 13.81
C THR A 4 -2.07 8.75 13.99
N ASP A 5 -2.99 9.42 13.29
CA ASP A 5 -4.44 9.22 13.37
C ASP A 5 -4.98 8.12 12.43
N LEU A 6 -4.15 7.63 11.50
CA LEU A 6 -4.59 6.79 10.38
C LEU A 6 -5.22 5.46 10.81
N ASN A 7 -4.79 4.88 11.92
CA ASN A 7 -5.33 3.60 12.41
C ASN A 7 -6.80 3.68 12.85
N THR A 8 -7.34 4.89 13.06
CA THR A 8 -8.73 5.12 13.45
C THR A 8 -9.68 5.37 12.28
N GLY A 9 -9.16 5.50 11.06
CA GLY A 9 -9.96 5.88 9.88
C GLY A 9 -10.76 4.72 9.25
N PHE A 10 -10.61 3.50 9.77
CA PHE A 10 -11.25 2.30 9.20
C PHE A 10 -12.61 2.04 9.82
N ARG A 11 -13.55 1.54 9.01
CA ARG A 11 -14.87 1.09 9.49
C ARG A 11 -14.74 -0.07 10.47
N ASP A 12 -13.90 -1.03 10.12
CA ASP A 12 -13.73 -2.31 10.79
C ASP A 12 -12.36 -2.92 10.45
N ASP A 13 -12.02 -4.00 11.15
CA ASP A 13 -10.78 -4.75 10.94
C ASP A 13 -10.65 -5.33 9.54
N GLU A 14 -11.78 -5.66 8.89
CA GLU A 14 -11.78 -6.24 7.55
C GLU A 14 -11.36 -5.21 6.51
N GLN A 15 -11.92 -4.00 6.56
CA GLN A 15 -11.52 -2.90 5.69
C GLN A 15 -10.03 -2.57 5.86
N ARG A 16 -9.54 -2.55 7.11
CA ARG A 16 -8.12 -2.37 7.39
C ARG A 16 -7.26 -3.47 6.77
N ARG A 17 -7.61 -4.74 6.97
CA ARG A 17 -6.88 -5.88 6.38
C ARG A 17 -6.84 -5.81 4.85
N ARG A 18 -7.93 -5.39 4.21
CA ARG A 18 -7.97 -5.21 2.75
C ARG A 18 -7.02 -4.10 2.28
N VAL A 19 -7.00 -2.96 2.96
CA VAL A 19 -6.02 -1.88 2.66
C VAL A 19 -4.59 -2.38 2.85
N GLN A 20 -4.31 -3.05 3.97
CA GLN A 20 -3.00 -3.64 4.24
C GLN A 20 -2.56 -4.62 3.16
N LYS A 21 -3.48 -5.49 2.71
CA LYS A 21 -3.22 -6.43 1.63
C LYS A 21 -2.89 -5.72 0.32
N VAL A 22 -3.64 -4.67 -0.05
CA VAL A 22 -3.37 -3.89 -1.26
C VAL A 22 -1.99 -3.23 -1.21
N ILE A 23 -1.63 -2.62 -0.08
CA ILE A 23 -0.31 -2.00 0.06
C ILE A 23 0.80 -3.05 -0.04
N HIS A 24 0.68 -4.15 0.70
CA HIS A 24 1.69 -5.21 0.72
C HIS A 24 1.84 -5.90 -0.65
N ASP A 25 0.75 -6.39 -1.23
CA ASP A 25 0.80 -7.25 -2.42
C ASP A 25 1.01 -6.47 -3.73
N ARG A 26 0.69 -5.16 -3.76
CA ARG A 26 0.62 -4.38 -5.01
C ARG A 26 1.46 -3.12 -5.02
N LEU A 27 1.67 -2.47 -3.87
CA LEU A 27 2.45 -1.23 -3.80
C LEU A 27 3.88 -1.49 -3.32
N ALA A 28 4.06 -2.27 -2.25
CA ALA A 28 5.34 -2.62 -1.67
C ALA A 28 6.05 -3.75 -2.45
N ASP A 29 6.01 -3.69 -3.79
CA ASP A 29 6.76 -4.63 -4.63
C ASP A 29 8.28 -4.49 -4.41
N ASP A 30 8.99 -5.60 -4.59
CA ASP A 30 10.41 -5.78 -4.23
C ASP A 30 11.40 -5.27 -5.29
N ARG A 31 10.91 -4.67 -6.39
CA ARG A 31 11.76 -4.18 -7.49
C ARG A 31 12.63 -3.00 -7.09
N ASP A 32 12.17 -2.20 -6.13
CA ASP A 32 12.95 -1.13 -5.50
C ASP A 32 12.96 -1.33 -3.97
N PRO A 33 14.08 -1.82 -3.40
CA PRO A 33 14.20 -2.08 -1.97
C PRO A 33 14.02 -0.83 -1.09
N GLN A 34 14.39 0.36 -1.59
CA GLN A 34 14.23 1.60 -0.86
C GLN A 34 12.75 1.98 -0.80
N GLU A 35 12.08 1.99 -1.95
CA GLU A 35 10.64 2.27 -2.00
C GLU A 35 9.83 1.27 -1.15
N CYS A 36 10.11 -0.04 -1.30
CA CYS A 36 9.48 -1.10 -0.52
C CYS A 36 9.63 -0.87 0.99
N ARG A 37 10.83 -0.50 1.45
CA ARG A 37 11.08 -0.21 2.88
C ARG A 37 10.19 0.91 3.42
N PHE A 38 10.03 2.01 2.69
CA PHE A 38 9.21 3.14 3.14
C PHE A 38 7.71 2.83 3.06
N LEU A 39 7.27 2.06 2.05
CA LEU A 39 5.90 1.56 1.96
C LEU A 39 5.57 0.57 3.07
N MET A 40 6.51 -0.28 3.48
CA MET A 40 6.32 -1.19 4.62
C MET A 40 6.26 -0.45 5.97
N ARG A 41 7.02 0.64 6.15
CA ARG A 41 6.86 1.52 7.33
C ARG A 41 5.49 2.17 7.36
N PHE A 42 5.00 2.66 6.22
CA PHE A 42 3.64 3.20 6.11
C PHE A 42 2.58 2.13 6.40
N TRP A 43 2.74 0.93 5.84
CA TRP A 43 1.88 -0.22 6.11
C TRP A 43 1.78 -0.53 7.60
N TRP A 44 2.92 -0.50 8.31
CA TRP A 44 2.98 -0.75 9.74
C TRP A 44 2.22 0.34 10.51
N GLN A 45 2.38 1.59 10.11
CA GLN A 45 1.72 2.73 10.73
C GLN A 45 0.19 2.66 10.68
N LEU A 46 -0.42 1.95 9.73
CA LEU A 46 -1.88 1.74 9.69
C LEU A 46 -2.39 0.91 10.89
N LEU A 47 -1.51 0.24 11.62
CA LEU A 47 -1.82 -0.50 12.85
C LEU A 47 -1.43 0.26 14.11
N MET A 48 -0.38 1.06 14.05
CA MET A 48 0.24 1.67 15.23
C MET A 48 -0.41 3.01 15.59
N SER A 49 -0.31 3.39 16.86
CA SER A 49 -0.73 4.69 17.37
C SER A 49 0.39 5.75 17.31
N TYR A 50 1.55 5.40 16.78
CA TYR A 50 2.71 6.28 16.67
C TYR A 50 3.18 6.36 15.21
N GLN A 51 3.96 7.40 14.90
CA GLN A 51 4.43 7.66 13.55
C GLN A 51 5.69 6.85 13.25
N GLU A 52 5.59 5.93 12.30
CA GLU A 52 6.70 5.17 11.73
C GLU A 52 7.34 5.87 10.53
N VAL A 53 6.57 6.66 9.77
CA VAL A 53 7.05 7.37 8.57
C VAL A 53 6.32 8.70 8.40
N SER A 54 7.05 9.72 7.98
CA SER A 54 6.51 11.03 7.65
C SER A 54 6.10 11.14 6.17
N MET A 55 5.24 12.09 5.84
CA MET A 55 4.91 12.42 4.45
C MET A 55 6.15 12.88 3.65
N ASP A 56 7.06 13.60 4.30
CA ASP A 56 8.34 14.02 3.72
C ASP A 56 9.23 12.82 3.37
N GLU A 57 9.29 11.80 4.24
CA GLU A 57 9.99 10.56 3.94
C GLU A 57 9.34 9.81 2.79
N LEU A 58 8.00 9.72 2.75
CA LEU A 58 7.31 9.08 1.62
C LEU A 58 7.60 9.79 0.31
N SER A 59 7.47 11.12 0.26
CA SER A 59 7.66 11.90 -0.97
C SER A 59 9.09 11.84 -1.54
N ARG A 60 10.10 11.61 -0.68
CA ARG A 60 11.51 11.49 -1.10
C ARG A 60 11.89 10.08 -1.56
N ASN A 61 11.16 9.06 -1.11
CA ASN A 61 11.58 7.66 -1.27
C ASN A 61 10.59 6.79 -2.06
N VAL A 62 9.38 7.30 -2.32
CA VAL A 62 8.35 6.60 -3.08
C VAL A 62 8.14 7.29 -4.42
N GLY A 63 8.13 6.50 -5.49
CA GLY A 63 7.88 6.96 -6.83
C GLY A 63 6.50 7.60 -6.96
N LYS A 64 6.42 8.66 -7.75
CA LYS A 64 5.22 9.50 -7.90
C LYS A 64 3.91 8.71 -8.09
N PRO A 65 3.82 7.68 -8.96
CA PRO A 65 2.58 6.93 -9.14
C PRO A 65 2.06 6.26 -7.86
N LYS A 66 2.95 5.73 -7.02
CA LYS A 66 2.57 5.10 -5.75
C LYS A 66 2.33 6.15 -4.66
N LEU A 67 3.11 7.24 -4.66
CA LEU A 67 2.92 8.35 -3.74
C LEU A 67 1.52 8.99 -3.90
N ASP A 68 1.10 9.28 -5.14
CA ASP A 68 -0.20 9.87 -5.43
C ASP A 68 -1.34 8.98 -4.87
N VAL A 69 -1.21 7.66 -4.98
CA VAL A 69 -2.18 6.69 -4.43
C VAL A 69 -2.19 6.69 -2.91
N ILE A 70 -1.03 6.82 -2.27
CA ILE A 70 -0.90 6.89 -0.81
C ILE A 70 -1.52 8.20 -0.27
N GLU A 71 -1.33 9.32 -0.97
CA GLU A 71 -1.98 10.59 -0.63
C GLU A 71 -3.50 10.49 -0.68
N VAL A 72 -4.05 9.83 -1.72
CA VAL A 72 -5.49 9.57 -1.83
C VAL A 72 -5.98 8.68 -0.67
N LEU A 73 -5.23 7.65 -0.28
CA LEU A 73 -5.59 6.81 0.88
C LEU A 73 -5.63 7.62 2.18
N ILE A 74 -4.61 8.46 2.42
CA ILE A 74 -4.55 9.32 3.61
C ILE A 74 -5.77 10.27 3.65
N GLY A 75 -6.17 10.81 2.49
CA GLY A 75 -7.40 11.58 2.36
C GLY A 75 -8.65 10.76 2.70
N ALA A 76 -8.79 9.57 2.11
CA ALA A 76 -9.93 8.68 2.33
C ALA A 76 -10.07 8.26 3.80
N LEU A 77 -8.96 7.92 4.47
CA LEU A 77 -8.91 7.56 5.90
C LEU A 77 -9.42 8.68 6.81
N ARG A 78 -9.39 9.93 6.35
CA ARG A 78 -9.85 11.11 7.11
C ARG A 78 -11.24 11.59 6.72
N SER A 79 -11.81 11.02 5.66
CA SER A 79 -13.02 11.51 5.02
C SER A 79 -14.15 10.50 5.15
N SER A 80 -14.03 9.30 4.54
CA SER A 80 -15.09 8.31 4.62
C SER A 80 -14.65 6.88 4.31
N HIS A 81 -15.34 5.92 4.93
CA HIS A 81 -15.15 4.50 4.66
C HIS A 81 -15.46 4.12 3.21
N ALA A 82 -16.40 4.81 2.55
CA ALA A 82 -16.75 4.55 1.15
C ALA A 82 -15.61 4.95 0.19
N GLU A 83 -14.87 6.02 0.50
CA GLU A 83 -13.69 6.41 -0.25
C GLU A 83 -12.53 5.42 -0.08
N ILE A 84 -12.41 4.80 1.10
CA ILE A 84 -11.44 3.70 1.30
C ILE A 84 -11.80 2.51 0.40
N ASP A 85 -13.08 2.13 0.34
CA ASP A 85 -13.54 1.03 -0.52
C ASP A 85 -13.31 1.35 -2.02
N ALA A 86 -13.55 2.60 -2.43
CA ALA A 86 -13.24 3.06 -3.79
C ALA A 86 -11.74 3.09 -4.08
N TRP A 87 -10.92 3.47 -3.10
CA TRP A 87 -9.47 3.44 -3.18
C TRP A 87 -8.94 2.01 -3.35
N ILE A 88 -9.48 1.04 -2.60
CA ILE A 88 -9.14 -0.38 -2.74
C ILE A 88 -9.40 -0.81 -4.19
N ALA A 89 -10.64 -0.64 -4.68
CA ALA A 89 -11.03 -1.10 -6.01
C ALA A 89 -10.21 -0.44 -7.14
N THR A 90 -9.88 0.84 -6.98
CA THR A 90 -9.08 1.60 -7.97
C THR A 90 -7.62 1.17 -7.96
N THR A 91 -7.03 1.00 -6.78
CA THR A 91 -5.63 0.60 -6.64
C THR A 91 -5.41 -0.83 -7.12
N GLU A 92 -6.34 -1.74 -6.80
CA GLU A 92 -6.30 -3.12 -7.31
C GLU A 92 -6.35 -3.20 -8.84
N ARG A 93 -7.05 -2.28 -9.49
CA ARG A 93 -7.12 -2.21 -10.95
C ARG A 93 -5.84 -1.64 -11.56
N ASN A 94 -5.26 -0.62 -10.94
CA ASN A 94 -4.13 0.12 -11.50
C ASN A 94 -2.77 -0.53 -11.19
N PHE A 95 -2.69 -1.29 -10.09
CA PHE A 95 -1.48 -1.98 -9.64
C PHE A 95 -1.79 -3.48 -9.54
N PRO A 96 -1.77 -4.22 -10.67
CA PRO A 96 -1.96 -5.67 -10.64
C PRO A 96 -0.86 -6.34 -9.82
N VAL A 97 -1.21 -7.44 -9.13
CA VAL A 97 -0.20 -8.28 -8.46
C VAL A 97 0.78 -8.77 -9.51
N ILE A 98 2.07 -8.58 -9.25
CA ILE A 98 3.13 -9.10 -10.13
C ILE A 98 3.36 -10.54 -9.70
N GLU A 99 2.82 -11.49 -10.46
CA GLU A 99 3.23 -12.89 -10.34
C GLU A 99 4.65 -13.01 -10.90
N ASP A 100 5.60 -13.38 -10.05
CA ASP A 100 6.97 -13.65 -10.46
C ASP A 100 6.96 -14.80 -11.48
N ARG A 101 7.15 -14.44 -12.76
CA ARG A 101 7.14 -15.39 -13.89
C ARG A 101 8.32 -16.38 -13.84
N GLY A 102 9.20 -16.30 -12.85
CA GLY A 102 10.32 -17.21 -12.67
C GLY A 102 9.95 -18.69 -12.49
N PHE A 103 8.72 -19.02 -12.10
CA PHE A 103 8.31 -20.42 -11.88
C PHE A 103 7.70 -21.10 -13.13
N ALA A 104 7.20 -20.34 -14.10
CA ALA A 104 6.53 -20.90 -15.28
C ALA A 104 7.51 -21.43 -16.35
N ALA A 105 8.75 -20.94 -16.38
CA ALA A 105 9.75 -21.36 -17.37
C ALA A 105 10.43 -22.72 -17.05
N ALA A 106 10.22 -23.28 -15.85
CA ALA A 106 10.83 -24.55 -15.45
C ALA A 106 9.98 -25.79 -15.78
N GLN A 107 8.71 -25.62 -16.18
CA GLN A 107 7.82 -26.74 -16.52
C GLN A 107 7.77 -27.08 -18.02
N ASP A 108 8.27 -26.21 -18.90
CA ASP A 108 8.29 -26.44 -20.35
C ASP A 108 9.55 -27.17 -20.85
N ASN A 109 10.43 -27.64 -19.96
CA ASN A 109 11.71 -28.27 -20.34
C ASN A 109 11.80 -29.78 -20.01
N ASP A 110 10.69 -30.43 -19.64
CA ASP A 110 10.57 -31.88 -19.51
C ASP A 110 9.63 -32.45 -20.60
N GLY A 111 10.02 -32.22 -21.86
CA GLY A 111 9.41 -32.82 -23.06
C GLY A 111 10.35 -33.81 -23.74
#